data_AF-A0A2V8UMQ2-F1
#
_entry.id   AF-A0A2V8UMQ2-F1
#
_cell.length_a   1.000
_cell.length_b   1.000
_cell.length_c   1.000
_cell.angle_alpha   90.00
_cell.angle_beta   90.00
_cell.angle_gamma   90.00
#
_symmetry.space_group_name_H-M   'P 1'
#
loop_
_entity.id
_entity.type
_entity.pdbx_description
1 polymer ?
#
loop_
_entity_poly.entity_id
_entity_poly.type
_entity_poly.pdbx_seq_one_letter_code
_entity_poly.pdbx_strand_id
1 'polypeptide(L)'
;MAAHPGERSGAGHTLVSVIQNQSGAGVFSYPQYADDRDRNSVLSGLAAWSWTGVMLGSGEHAEPLRAMVVSGNYFDVLGADTALGRTFVPEEGRTPGAHPVAVLSYVFWQRRFASDPAMVGSTVQLNGHAFTVVGVASPDFTGTDRSGSGSLDSSD
;
A
#
# COMPACT_ATOMS: atom_id res chain seq x y z
N MET A 1 -56.25 7.22 16.62
CA MET A 1 -55.95 5.77 16.72
C MET A 1 -55.44 5.32 15.35
N ALA A 2 -54.38 4.51 15.33
CA ALA A 2 -53.54 4.09 14.18
C ALA A 2 -52.48 5.15 13.76
N ALA A 3 -51.20 4.85 13.50
CA ALA A 3 -50.44 3.59 13.43
C ALA A 3 -48.93 3.84 13.69
N HIS A 4 -48.22 2.84 14.21
CA HIS A 4 -46.76 2.63 14.02
C HIS A 4 -46.63 1.31 13.23
N PRO A 5 -45.62 1.08 12.36
CA PRO A 5 -44.19 1.29 12.65
C PRO A 5 -43.32 1.82 11.48
N GLY A 6 -42.30 2.63 11.80
CA GLY A 6 -41.31 3.12 10.83
C GLY A 6 -39.92 2.56 11.14
N GLU A 7 -39.41 1.82 10.16
CA GLU A 7 -38.06 1.29 9.92
C GLU A 7 -36.88 1.75 10.79
N ARG A 8 -36.10 0.74 11.20
CA ARG A 8 -34.65 0.86 11.41
C ARG A 8 -33.98 1.13 10.05
N SER A 9 -33.22 2.21 9.93
CA SER A 9 -32.17 2.31 8.93
C SER A 9 -30.92 2.88 9.58
N GLY A 10 -29.84 2.09 9.55
CA GLY A 10 -28.55 2.43 10.10
C GLY A 10 -28.02 3.69 9.45
N ALA A 11 -27.71 4.69 10.26
CA ALA A 11 -26.90 5.81 9.82
C ALA A 11 -25.49 5.29 9.50
N GLY A 12 -25.28 4.92 8.23
CA GLY A 12 -23.94 4.77 7.68
C GLY A 12 -23.24 6.10 7.88
N HIS A 13 -22.23 6.11 8.73
CA HIS A 13 -21.38 7.27 8.91
C HIS A 13 -20.65 7.51 7.59
N THR A 14 -21.18 8.43 6.78
CA THR A 14 -20.46 8.99 5.64
C THR A 14 -19.25 9.71 6.21
N LEU A 15 -18.09 9.06 6.14
CA LEU A 15 -16.81 9.70 6.44
C LEU A 15 -16.54 10.72 5.34
N VAL A 16 -16.96 11.97 5.58
CA VAL A 16 -16.56 13.11 4.75
C VAL A 16 -15.18 13.55 5.23
N SER A 17 -14.15 13.29 4.44
CA SER A 17 -12.84 13.92 4.65
C SER A 17 -12.85 15.32 4.03
N VAL A 18 -12.80 16.35 4.86
CA VAL A 18 -12.55 17.74 4.42
C VAL A 18 -11.03 17.96 4.48
N ILE A 19 -10.36 17.82 3.34
CA ILE A 19 -8.95 18.20 3.21
C ILE A 19 -8.91 19.69 2.84
N GLN A 20 -8.56 20.55 3.80
CA GLN A 20 -8.31 21.96 3.51
C GLN A 20 -6.94 22.08 2.83
N ASN A 21 -6.97 22.01 1.50
CA ASN A 21 -5.81 22.11 0.63
C ASN A 21 -5.29 23.55 0.60
N GLN A 22 -4.05 23.75 1.05
CA GLN A 22 -3.23 24.86 0.59
C GLN A 22 -1.92 24.22 0.09
N SER A 23 -1.79 24.16 -1.23
CA SER A 23 -0.63 23.70 -2.03
C SER A 23 -0.36 22.17 -2.15
N GLY A 24 -0.99 21.57 -3.18
CA GLY A 24 -0.30 20.81 -4.24
C GLY A 24 0.33 19.45 -3.90
N ALA A 25 -0.40 18.37 -4.22
CA ALA A 25 -0.08 16.96 -3.97
C ALA A 25 -0.04 16.59 -2.47
N GLY A 26 -0.95 15.71 -2.05
CA GLY A 26 -1.11 15.26 -0.65
C GLY A 26 0.10 14.48 -0.12
N VAL A 27 1.20 15.17 0.13
CA VAL A 27 2.39 14.62 0.79
C VAL A 27 2.25 14.92 2.27
N PHE A 28 1.59 14.02 3.01
CA PHE A 28 1.72 13.99 4.46
C PHE A 28 3.15 13.56 4.81
N SER A 29 3.81 14.30 5.70
CA SER A 29 5.12 13.88 6.18
C SER A 29 4.98 12.62 7.04
N TYR A 30 5.95 11.71 6.94
CA TYR A 30 5.95 10.49 7.77
C TYR A 30 5.82 10.79 9.28
N PRO A 31 6.51 11.80 9.86
CA PRO A 31 6.35 12.14 11.27
C PRO A 31 4.93 12.56 11.64
N GLN A 32 4.24 13.31 10.77
CA GLN A 32 2.85 13.70 10.99
C GLN A 32 1.93 12.48 10.97
N TYR A 33 2.10 11.59 9.97
CA TYR A 33 1.37 10.33 9.94
C TYR A 33 1.59 9.50 11.21
N ALA A 34 2.83 9.41 11.70
CA ALA A 34 3.14 8.65 12.90
C ALA A 34 2.46 9.24 14.15
N ASP A 35 2.48 10.57 14.31
CA ASP A 35 1.80 11.25 15.42
C ASP A 35 0.29 11.04 15.37
N ASP A 36 -0.32 11.18 14.18
CA ASP A 36 -1.75 10.95 13.97
C ASP A 36 -2.14 9.48 14.25
N ARG A 37 -1.32 8.52 13.80
CA ARG A 37 -1.50 7.09 14.07
C ARG A 37 -1.44 6.81 15.58
N ASP A 38 -0.45 7.35 16.27
CA ASP A 38 -0.20 7.03 17.68
C ASP A 38 -1.19 7.73 18.62
N ARG A 39 -1.76 8.86 18.20
CA ARG A 39 -2.81 9.59 18.94
C ARG A 39 -4.23 9.19 18.53
N ASN A 40 -4.39 8.35 17.51
CA ASN A 40 -5.70 7.91 17.06
C ASN A 40 -6.38 7.03 18.11
N SER A 41 -7.58 7.43 18.50
CA SER A 41 -8.45 6.70 19.43
C SER A 41 -9.83 6.37 18.85
N VAL A 42 -10.09 6.77 17.60
CA VAL A 42 -11.43 6.73 16.98
C VAL A 42 -11.51 5.80 15.77
N LEU A 43 -10.41 5.61 15.04
CA LEU A 43 -10.33 4.69 13.90
C LEU A 43 -9.73 3.35 14.33
N SER A 44 -10.11 2.27 13.65
CA SER A 44 -9.51 0.94 13.83
C SER A 44 -8.05 0.87 13.41
N GLY A 45 -7.60 1.78 12.53
CA GLY A 45 -6.22 1.87 12.08
C GLY A 45 -6.00 3.03 11.12
N LEU A 46 -4.73 3.46 11.04
CA LEU A 46 -4.26 4.47 10.10
C LEU A 46 -3.04 3.93 9.35
N ALA A 47 -3.09 4.00 8.02
CA ALA A 47 -2.00 3.62 7.14
C ALA A 47 -1.65 4.76 6.19
N ALA A 48 -0.36 4.88 5.87
CA ALA A 48 0.13 5.82 4.87
C ALA A 48 0.70 5.06 3.68
N TRP A 49 0.54 5.63 2.50
CA TRP A 49 1.14 5.12 1.29
C TRP A 49 1.37 6.24 0.28
N SER A 50 2.34 6.07 -0.61
CA SER A 50 2.58 6.94 -1.74
C SER A 50 3.13 6.17 -2.93
N TRP A 51 2.80 6.62 -4.14
CA TRP A 51 3.43 6.13 -5.35
C TRP A 51 4.81 6.75 -5.53
N THR A 52 5.77 5.93 -5.94
CA THR A 52 7.11 6.39 -6.30
C THR A 52 7.61 5.65 -7.54
N GLY A 53 8.44 6.32 -8.33
CA GLY A 53 9.21 5.69 -9.40
C GLY A 53 10.49 5.09 -8.82
N VAL A 54 10.81 3.86 -9.21
CA VAL A 54 12.05 3.18 -8.84
C VAL A 54 12.64 2.48 -10.06
N MET A 55 13.93 2.22 -10.01
CA MET A 55 14.65 1.44 -11.02
C MET A 55 14.93 0.05 -10.47
N LEU A 56 14.37 -0.99 -11.09
CA LEU A 56 14.62 -2.39 -10.74
C LEU A 56 15.92 -2.86 -11.41
N GLY A 57 16.82 -3.45 -10.63
CA GLY A 57 18.12 -3.92 -11.10
C GLY A 57 19.22 -2.88 -10.91
N SER A 58 20.33 -3.04 -11.65
CA SER A 58 21.52 -2.19 -11.53
C SER A 58 22.22 -2.02 -12.87
N GLY A 59 22.86 -0.86 -13.05
CA GLY A 59 23.63 -0.54 -14.26
C GLY A 59 22.74 -0.34 -15.49
N GLU A 60 23.24 -0.71 -16.66
CA GLU A 60 22.58 -0.48 -17.96
C GLU A 60 21.28 -1.27 -18.16
N HIS A 61 21.04 -2.30 -17.33
CA HIS A 61 19.84 -3.14 -17.38
C HIS A 61 18.77 -2.73 -16.35
N ALA A 62 18.91 -1.55 -15.74
CA ALA A 62 17.93 -1.09 -14.77
C ALA A 62 16.62 -0.68 -15.47
N GLU A 63 15.50 -1.24 -15.02
CA GLU A 63 14.18 -1.03 -15.62
C GLU A 63 13.31 -0.12 -14.75
N PRO A 64 12.64 0.90 -15.32
CA PRO A 64 11.73 1.74 -14.56
C PRO A 64 10.47 0.98 -14.12
N LEU A 65 10.13 1.13 -12.86
CA LEU A 65 9.03 0.45 -12.15
C LEU A 65 8.26 1.48 -11.33
N ARG A 66 6.94 1.34 -11.27
CA ARG A 66 6.11 2.07 -10.31
C ARG A 66 5.93 1.23 -9.05
N ALA A 67 6.35 1.74 -7.90
CA ALA A 67 6.25 1.07 -6.61
C ALA A 67 5.44 1.92 -5.61
N MET A 68 4.91 1.27 -4.57
CA MET A 68 4.33 1.95 -3.43
C MET A 68 5.32 1.91 -2.26
N VAL A 69 5.53 3.06 -1.63
CA VAL A 69 6.10 3.12 -0.28
C VAL A 69 4.92 3.18 0.68
N VAL A 70 4.91 2.31 1.69
CA VAL A 70 3.78 2.18 2.61
C VAL A 70 4.27 2.18 4.07
N SER A 71 3.38 2.51 5.00
CA SER A 71 3.65 2.37 6.43
C SER A 71 3.79 0.89 6.84
N GLY A 72 4.53 0.63 7.92
CA GLY A 72 4.79 -0.75 8.38
C GLY A 72 3.53 -1.55 8.72
N ASN A 73 2.44 -0.89 9.12
CA ASN A 73 1.14 -1.50 9.43
C ASN A 73 0.16 -1.51 8.25
N TYR A 74 0.60 -1.17 7.03
CA TYR A 74 -0.28 -0.93 5.88
C TYR A 74 -1.17 -2.14 5.55
N PHE A 75 -0.58 -3.33 5.49
CA PHE A 75 -1.31 -4.56 5.16
C PHE A 75 -2.29 -4.94 6.28
N ASP A 76 -1.89 -4.78 7.54
CA ASP A 76 -2.73 -5.07 8.70
C ASP A 76 -3.98 -4.19 8.73
N VAL A 77 -3.82 -2.88 8.48
CA VAL A 77 -4.93 -1.93 8.43
C VAL A 77 -5.90 -2.26 7.29
N LEU A 78 -5.39 -2.80 6.17
CA LEU A 78 -6.21 -3.19 5.02
C LEU A 78 -6.74 -4.63 5.12
N GLY A 79 -6.39 -5.38 6.16
CA GLY A 79 -6.78 -6.80 6.28
C GLY A 79 -6.25 -7.66 5.14
N ALA A 80 -5.07 -7.32 4.61
CA ALA A 80 -4.50 -7.95 3.44
C ALA A 80 -3.52 -9.07 3.82
N ASP A 81 -3.78 -10.27 3.31
CA ASP A 81 -2.91 -11.44 3.48
C ASP A 81 -1.83 -11.55 2.40
N THR A 82 -0.93 -12.51 2.60
CA THR A 82 0.11 -12.90 1.62
C THR A 82 -0.21 -14.24 0.98
N ALA A 83 0.16 -14.37 -0.30
CA ALA A 83 0.21 -15.68 -0.96
C ALA A 83 1.40 -16.50 -0.49
N LEU A 84 2.53 -15.84 -0.20
CA LEU A 84 3.76 -16.45 0.30
C LEU A 84 4.48 -15.50 1.26
N GLY A 85 5.13 -16.05 2.29
CA GLY A 85 5.96 -15.29 3.23
C GLY A 85 5.12 -14.50 4.24
N ARG A 86 5.47 -13.23 4.44
CA ARG A 86 4.80 -12.32 5.37
C ARG A 86 4.69 -10.90 4.82
N THR A 87 3.84 -10.10 5.45
CA THR A 87 3.79 -8.65 5.28
C THR A 87 4.90 -7.96 6.10
N PHE A 88 4.92 -6.62 6.08
CA PHE A 88 5.80 -5.84 6.93
C PHE A 88 5.44 -6.00 8.41
N VAL A 89 6.45 -5.99 9.27
CA VAL A 89 6.22 -5.83 10.72
C VAL A 89 6.26 -4.33 11.09
N PRO A 90 5.54 -3.89 12.13
CA PRO A 90 5.42 -2.47 12.47
C PRO A 90 6.77 -1.75 12.62
N GLU A 91 7.79 -2.44 13.11
CA GLU A 91 9.14 -1.92 13.35
C GLU A 91 9.86 -1.54 12.03
N GLU A 92 9.59 -2.26 10.94
CA GLU A 92 10.25 -2.07 9.64
C GLU A 92 9.91 -0.72 8.99
N GLY A 93 8.77 -0.13 9.39
CA GLY A 93 8.35 1.19 8.93
C GLY A 93 8.83 2.35 9.79
N ARG A 94 9.39 2.13 10.99
CA ARG A 94 9.60 3.22 11.99
C ARG A 94 10.79 4.13 11.68
N THR A 95 11.82 3.60 11.04
CA THR A 95 13.03 4.35 10.72
C THR A 95 13.26 4.31 9.22
N PRO A 96 13.21 5.46 8.52
CA PRO A 96 13.45 5.51 7.08
C PRO A 96 14.78 4.85 6.71
N GLY A 97 14.74 3.88 5.80
CA GLY A 97 15.92 3.18 5.30
C GLY A 97 16.58 2.16 6.25
N ALA A 98 16.07 1.97 7.47
CA ALA A 98 16.67 1.04 8.44
C ALA A 98 16.41 -0.44 8.10
N HIS A 99 15.29 -0.73 7.45
CA HIS A 99 14.88 -2.08 7.09
C HIS A 99 14.49 -2.14 5.61
N PRO A 100 15.44 -2.39 4.70
CA PRO A 100 15.14 -2.46 3.28
C PRO A 100 14.49 -3.81 2.97
N VAL A 101 13.17 -3.87 3.17
CA VAL A 101 12.34 -5.04 2.86
C VAL A 101 11.30 -4.69 1.79
N ALA A 102 10.89 -5.67 1.01
CA ALA A 102 9.89 -5.52 -0.04
C ALA A 102 8.85 -6.65 0.01
N VAL A 103 7.60 -6.31 -0.32
CA VAL A 103 6.54 -7.27 -0.64
C VAL A 103 6.23 -7.13 -2.12
N LEU A 104 6.26 -8.24 -2.86
CA LEU A 104 5.95 -8.23 -4.29
C LEU A 104 4.44 -8.30 -4.50
N SER A 105 3.91 -7.59 -5.49
CA SER A 105 2.53 -7.86 -5.94
C SER A 105 2.49 -9.23 -6.64
N TYR A 106 1.37 -9.93 -6.49
CA TYR A 106 1.21 -11.27 -7.03
C TYR A 106 1.47 -11.31 -8.55
N VAL A 107 0.85 -10.39 -9.30
CA VAL A 107 1.00 -10.30 -10.77
C VAL A 107 2.44 -10.00 -11.18
N PHE A 108 3.14 -9.13 -10.46
CA PHE A 108 4.54 -8.82 -10.75
C PHE A 108 5.43 -10.04 -10.51
N TRP A 109 5.25 -10.72 -9.39
CA TRP A 109 5.99 -11.94 -9.05
C TRP A 109 5.78 -13.05 -10.09
N GLN A 110 4.53 -13.29 -10.50
CA GLN A 110 4.25 -14.28 -11.54
C GLN A 110 4.90 -13.94 -12.88
N ARG A 111 4.77 -12.70 -13.35
CA ARG A 111 5.26 -12.28 -14.67
C ARG A 111 6.77 -12.19 -14.72
N ARG A 112 7.39 -11.64 -13.67
CA ARG A 112 8.83 -11.30 -13.68
C ARG A 112 9.72 -12.44 -13.19
N PHE A 113 9.21 -13.26 -12.27
CA PHE A 113 9.94 -14.33 -11.62
C PHE A 113 9.30 -15.70 -11.84
N ALA A 114 8.39 -15.82 -12.81
CA ALA A 114 7.74 -17.09 -13.17
C ALA A 114 7.09 -17.82 -11.98
N SER A 115 6.59 -17.08 -10.98
CA SER A 115 6.05 -17.63 -9.74
C SER A 115 7.06 -18.44 -8.91
N ASP A 116 8.34 -18.08 -8.97
CA ASP A 116 9.40 -18.77 -8.22
C ASP A 116 9.27 -18.49 -6.71
N PRO A 117 8.97 -19.49 -5.86
CA PRO A 117 8.87 -19.30 -4.41
C PRO A 117 10.21 -18.94 -3.75
N ALA A 118 11.35 -19.20 -4.41
CA ALA A 118 12.67 -18.82 -3.91
C ALA A 118 12.85 -17.29 -3.85
N MET A 119 11.95 -16.51 -4.46
CA MET A 119 11.97 -15.06 -4.32
C MET A 119 11.80 -14.60 -2.87
N VAL A 120 11.04 -15.32 -2.03
CA VAL A 120 10.94 -14.97 -0.61
C VAL A 120 12.26 -15.31 0.10
N GLY A 121 12.85 -14.31 0.77
CA GLY A 121 14.20 -14.38 1.35
C GLY A 121 15.31 -13.95 0.38
N SER A 122 15.02 -13.80 -0.91
CA SER A 122 15.96 -13.29 -1.90
C SER A 122 16.06 -11.77 -1.88
N THR A 123 17.10 -11.24 -2.53
CA THR A 123 17.32 -9.80 -2.66
C THR A 123 16.93 -9.31 -4.06
N VAL A 124 16.26 -8.17 -4.11
CA VAL A 124 16.04 -7.38 -5.32
C VAL A 124 16.74 -6.03 -5.19
N GLN A 125 17.28 -5.51 -6.30
CA GLN A 125 17.90 -4.19 -6.33
C GLN A 125 16.87 -3.16 -6.77
N LEU A 126 16.65 -2.11 -5.96
CA LEU A 126 15.81 -0.97 -6.29
C LEU A 126 16.62 0.32 -6.11
N ASN A 127 16.73 1.13 -7.16
CA ASN A 127 17.56 2.34 -7.17
C ASN A 127 19.01 2.09 -6.72
N GLY A 128 19.56 0.91 -7.05
CA GLY A 128 20.90 0.50 -6.62
C GLY A 128 21.02 0.04 -5.17
N HIS A 129 19.92 0.01 -4.40
CA HIS A 129 19.87 -0.48 -3.03
C HIS A 129 19.25 -1.88 -2.95
N ALA A 130 19.80 -2.71 -2.06
CA ALA A 130 19.36 -4.08 -1.84
C ALA A 130 18.14 -4.13 -0.92
N PHE A 131 17.06 -4.73 -1.38
CA PHE A 131 15.85 -5.00 -0.61
C PHE A 131 15.63 -6.51 -0.48
N THR A 132 15.39 -6.99 0.73
CA THR A 132 15.01 -8.38 0.96
C THR A 132 13.52 -8.55 0.70
N VAL A 133 13.15 -9.49 -0.15
CA VAL A 133 11.75 -9.83 -0.39
C VAL A 133 11.25 -10.67 0.79
N VAL A 134 10.30 -10.14 1.56
CA VAL A 134 9.75 -10.82 2.75
C VAL A 134 8.43 -11.53 2.48
N GLY A 135 7.79 -11.23 1.35
CA GLY A 135 6.56 -11.90 0.94
C GLY A 135 6.04 -11.49 -0.43
N VAL A 136 4.97 -12.17 -0.83
CA VAL A 136 4.18 -11.91 -2.02
C VAL A 136 2.74 -11.65 -1.56
N ALA A 137 2.17 -10.51 -1.93
CA ALA A 137 0.78 -10.17 -1.58
C ALA A 137 -0.21 -11.21 -2.15
N SER A 138 -1.38 -11.35 -1.49
CA SER A 138 -2.47 -12.17 -1.99
C SER A 138 -2.87 -11.79 -3.43
N PRO A 139 -3.29 -12.74 -4.29
CA PRO A 139 -3.77 -12.44 -5.64
C PRO A 139 -4.93 -11.44 -5.69
N ASP A 140 -5.75 -11.39 -4.63
CA ASP A 140 -6.90 -10.50 -4.54
C ASP A 140 -6.51 -9.09 -4.04
N PHE A 141 -5.26 -8.89 -3.62
CA PHE A 141 -4.77 -7.62 -3.12
C PHE A 141 -4.10 -6.78 -4.21
N THR A 142 -4.76 -5.69 -4.63
CA THR A 142 -4.25 -4.76 -5.64
C THR A 142 -3.67 -3.47 -5.07
N GLY A 143 -3.59 -3.34 -3.74
CA GLY A 143 -3.25 -2.10 -3.06
C GLY A 143 -4.44 -1.15 -2.84
N THR A 144 -4.17 0.05 -2.34
CA THR A 144 -5.21 1.05 -2.00
C THR A 144 -5.80 1.73 -3.22
N ASP A 145 -5.09 1.71 -4.34
CA ASP A 145 -5.56 2.30 -5.57
C ASP A 145 -6.22 1.22 -6.43
N ARG A 146 -7.56 1.18 -6.39
CA ARG A 146 -8.36 0.45 -7.39
C ARG A 146 -8.54 1.32 -8.63
N SER A 147 -7.52 2.05 -9.07
CA SER A 147 -7.48 2.58 -10.43
C SER A 147 -7.39 1.39 -11.38
N GLY A 148 -8.54 0.82 -11.71
CA GLY A 148 -8.67 -0.08 -12.84
C GLY A 148 -8.06 0.62 -14.05
N SER A 149 -7.19 -0.08 -14.76
CA SER A 149 -6.92 0.25 -16.15
C SER A 149 -8.24 0.10 -16.91
N GLY A 150 -8.96 1.20 -17.06
CA GLY A 150 -10.19 1.31 -17.81
C GLY A 150 -10.37 2.76 -18.25
N SER A 151 -10.38 2.97 -19.56
CA SER A 151 -10.69 4.21 -20.28
C SER A 151 -9.69 5.38 -20.16
N LEU A 152 -8.68 5.35 -21.02
CA LEU A 152 -8.44 6.46 -21.95
C LEU A 152 -8.64 5.92 -23.37
N ASP A 153 -9.88 5.53 -23.65
CA ASP A 153 -10.42 5.67 -25.01
C ASP A 153 -11.04 7.06 -25.05
N SER A 154 -10.37 7.94 -25.77
CA SER A 154 -11.00 9.09 -26.41
C SER A 154 -10.23 9.29 -27.71
N SER A 155 -10.90 8.92 -28.81
CA SER A 155 -10.57 9.36 -30.15
C SER A 155 -10.45 10.89 -30.20
N ASP A 156 -9.36 11.40 -30.78
CA ASP A 156 -9.36 12.26 -31.97
C ASP A 156 -7.94 12.34 -32.57
#